data_AF-A0A7K1CVD2-F1
#
_entry.id   AF-A0A7K1CVD2-F1
#
_cell.length_a   1.000
_cell.length_b   1.000
_cell.length_c   1.000
_cell.angle_alpha   90.00
_cell.angle_beta   90.00
_cell.angle_gamma   90.00
#
_symmetry.space_group_name_H-M   'P 1'
#
loop_
_entity.id
_entity.type
_entity.pdbx_description
1 polymer ?
#
loop_
_entity_poly.entity_id
_entity_poly.type
_entity_poly.pdbx_seq_one_letter_code
_entity_poly.pdbx_strand_id
1 'polypeptide(L)'
;MKSATTVLSEFPEPDQDQPNPYIAEEDVYRNQANSQYREKLTEIADEVLASSGDLTSFNDLTKTEQDQVAAWDQAIGWLTAAPENTSVTLPNLLTATNLMKVINSPTEVAQNLLRPLPTAPARVATSGNAVHAKIESYYKMATLIDLDELIADPPLPDKFVITAFSAFENSPYAKWRPIAVEWGFQLPIGTILISGRVDAVFEIDGVPVLVDWKTGNQKNADQMQLALYRLAWAMHQKLEIDQVKARFVFLPDLTEVEADQALTTEQVLDLVMKSINGGRDH
;
A
#
# COMPACT_ATOMS: atom_id res chain seq x y z
N MET A 1 -11.00 31.93 -29.95
CA MET A 1 -10.55 30.74 -29.20
C MET A 1 -9.53 30.00 -30.04
N LYS A 2 -8.25 30.09 -29.69
CA LYS A 2 -7.17 29.35 -30.34
C LYS A 2 -6.58 28.42 -29.27
N SER A 3 -6.69 27.12 -29.49
CA SER A 3 -6.06 26.10 -28.67
C SER A 3 -4.57 26.07 -29.00
N ALA A 4 -3.71 26.13 -27.98
CA ALA A 4 -2.26 26.05 -28.14
C ALA A 4 -1.78 24.69 -27.59
N THR A 5 -1.82 23.67 -28.45
CA THR A 5 -1.04 22.45 -28.25
C THR A 5 0.10 22.52 -29.26
N THR A 6 1.22 23.11 -28.87
CA THR A 6 2.48 22.97 -29.58
C THR A 6 3.13 21.69 -29.09
N VAL A 7 3.08 20.65 -29.91
CA VAL A 7 3.81 19.39 -29.70
C VAL A 7 5.29 19.69 -29.90
N LEU A 8 6.08 19.60 -28.83
CA LEU A 8 7.54 19.63 -28.90
C LEU A 8 8.03 18.26 -29.40
N SER A 9 8.62 18.27 -30.59
CA SER A 9 9.52 17.27 -31.21
C SER A 9 9.14 15.78 -31.11
N GLU A 10 8.83 15.20 -32.27
CA GLU A 10 8.82 13.75 -32.52
C GLU A 10 10.15 13.12 -32.08
N PHE A 11 10.12 12.37 -30.98
CA PHE A 11 11.04 11.26 -30.80
C PHE A 11 10.53 10.12 -31.69
N PRO A 12 11.37 9.48 -32.52
CA PRO A 12 10.93 8.32 -33.26
C PRO A 12 10.46 7.26 -32.27
N GLU A 13 9.25 6.72 -32.48
CA GLU A 13 8.78 5.58 -31.70
C GLU A 13 9.80 4.44 -31.86
N PRO A 14 10.33 3.90 -30.76
CA PRO A 14 11.23 2.77 -30.85
C PRO A 14 10.48 1.57 -31.44
N ASP A 15 11.13 0.88 -32.36
CA ASP A 15 10.65 -0.35 -32.97
C ASP A 15 10.38 -1.38 -31.87
N GLN A 16 9.11 -1.70 -31.62
CA GLN A 16 8.70 -2.52 -30.47
C GLN A 16 9.20 -3.97 -30.56
N ASP A 17 9.62 -4.40 -31.74
CA ASP A 17 10.20 -5.72 -32.00
C ASP A 17 11.74 -5.73 -31.92
N GLN A 18 12.38 -4.58 -31.68
CA GLN A 18 13.82 -4.53 -31.42
C GLN A 18 14.11 -4.71 -29.93
N PRO A 19 14.89 -5.73 -29.53
CA PRO A 19 15.36 -5.86 -28.16
C PRO A 19 16.21 -4.62 -27.82
N ASN A 20 15.95 -4.04 -26.65
CA ASN A 20 16.70 -2.89 -26.16
C ASN A 20 18.21 -3.23 -26.22
N PRO A 21 19.04 -2.44 -26.93
CA PRO A 21 20.45 -2.73 -27.12
C PRO A 21 21.27 -2.71 -25.81
N TYR A 22 20.67 -2.26 -24.71
CA TYR A 22 21.24 -2.30 -23.35
C TYR A 22 20.63 -3.39 -22.44
N ILE A 23 19.74 -4.25 -22.97
CA ILE A 23 19.20 -5.44 -22.29
C ILE A 23 19.75 -6.69 -23.00
N ALA A 24 21.08 -6.74 -23.13
CA ALA A 24 21.76 -7.98 -23.44
C ALA A 24 22.47 -8.44 -22.17
N GLU A 25 22.09 -9.63 -21.72
CA GLU A 25 22.53 -10.36 -20.52
C GLU A 25 21.71 -10.08 -19.26
N GLU A 26 21.23 -11.17 -18.64
CA GLU A 26 20.56 -11.21 -17.34
C GLU A 26 21.27 -10.26 -16.36
N ASP A 27 20.49 -9.32 -15.83
CA ASP A 27 20.98 -8.28 -14.92
C ASP A 27 21.23 -8.89 -13.53
N VAL A 28 22.25 -9.75 -13.44
CA VAL A 28 22.74 -10.43 -12.22
C VAL A 28 23.42 -9.43 -11.27
N TYR A 29 23.64 -8.19 -11.69
CA TYR A 29 24.46 -7.20 -10.98
C TYR A 29 23.83 -6.55 -9.75
N ARG A 30 22.51 -6.64 -9.55
CA ARG A 30 21.83 -5.88 -8.49
C ARG A 30 21.87 -6.55 -7.10
N ASN A 31 22.18 -7.86 -7.01
CA ASN A 31 21.92 -8.65 -5.78
C ASN A 31 23.13 -9.35 -5.13
N GLN A 32 24.37 -9.08 -5.53
CA GLN A 32 25.54 -9.62 -4.81
C GLN A 32 26.19 -8.53 -3.92
N ALA A 33 26.48 -8.90 -2.67
CA ALA A 33 27.07 -8.02 -1.66
C ALA A 33 28.45 -7.43 -2.06
N ASN A 34 29.10 -8.00 -3.09
CA ASN A 34 30.42 -7.61 -3.61
C ASN A 34 30.37 -7.21 -5.10
N SER A 35 29.45 -6.33 -5.50
CA SER A 35 29.47 -5.82 -6.88
C SER A 35 30.57 -4.76 -7.04
N GLN A 36 31.29 -4.79 -8.16
CA GLN A 36 32.27 -3.76 -8.58
C GLN A 36 31.65 -2.34 -8.58
N TYR A 37 30.32 -2.26 -8.59
CA TYR A 37 29.54 -1.04 -8.48
C TYR A 37 29.59 -0.41 -7.09
N ARG A 38 29.57 -1.20 -6.00
CA ARG A 38 29.74 -0.67 -4.63
C ARG A 38 31.15 -0.19 -4.40
N GLU A 39 32.15 -0.89 -4.91
CA GLU A 39 33.56 -0.45 -4.84
C GLU A 39 33.72 0.91 -5.53
N LYS A 40 33.23 1.07 -6.77
CA LYS A 40 33.25 2.37 -7.46
C LYS A 40 32.47 3.47 -6.74
N LEU A 41 31.30 3.16 -6.17
CA LEU A 41 30.52 4.15 -5.40
C LEU A 41 31.24 4.56 -4.12
N THR A 42 31.95 3.64 -3.47
CA THR A 42 32.71 3.92 -2.26
C THR A 42 33.96 4.73 -2.59
N GLU A 43 34.65 4.39 -3.69
CA GLU A 43 35.78 5.14 -4.24
C GLU A 43 35.40 6.60 -4.56
N ILE A 44 34.28 6.80 -5.26
CA ILE A 44 33.77 8.15 -5.56
C ILE A 44 33.36 8.89 -4.28
N ALA A 45 32.70 8.21 -3.33
CA ALA A 45 32.31 8.82 -2.07
C ALA A 45 33.53 9.23 -1.22
N ASP A 46 34.58 8.40 -1.20
CA ASP A 46 35.83 8.69 -0.51
C ASP A 46 36.59 9.84 -1.19
N GLU A 47 36.58 9.92 -2.52
CA GLU A 47 37.18 11.01 -3.29
C GLU A 47 36.45 12.34 -3.04
N VAL A 48 35.12 12.31 -2.95
CA VAL A 48 34.28 13.48 -2.58
C VAL A 48 34.50 13.89 -1.13
N LEU A 49 34.60 12.94 -0.19
CA LEU A 49 34.87 13.21 1.24
C LEU A 49 36.30 13.70 1.48
N ALA A 50 37.27 13.25 0.68
CA ALA A 50 38.66 13.71 0.73
C ALA A 50 38.84 15.09 0.07
N SER A 51 37.92 15.50 -0.82
CA SER A 51 37.90 16.85 -1.36
C SER A 51 37.55 17.84 -0.24
N SER A 52 38.57 18.52 0.28
CA SER A 52 38.43 19.50 1.37
C SER A 52 38.00 20.89 0.87
N GLY A 53 37.33 20.94 -0.28
CA GLY A 53 36.87 22.17 -0.92
C GLY A 53 35.56 22.65 -0.32
N ASP A 54 35.33 23.96 -0.40
CA ASP A 54 34.00 24.51 -0.15
C ASP A 54 33.03 24.03 -1.24
N LEU A 55 32.22 23.02 -0.91
CA LEU A 55 31.22 22.42 -1.80
C LEU A 55 30.10 23.40 -2.21
N THR A 56 30.15 24.64 -1.71
CA THR A 56 29.24 25.74 -2.07
C THR A 56 29.90 26.79 -2.97
N SER A 57 31.20 26.66 -3.24
CA SER A 57 31.97 27.58 -4.11
C SER A 57 32.28 26.93 -5.46
N PHE A 58 31.68 27.47 -6.51
CA PHE A 58 31.84 27.02 -7.90
C PHE A 58 32.77 27.91 -8.73
N ASN A 59 33.62 28.71 -8.07
CA ASN A 59 34.46 29.71 -8.72
C ASN A 59 35.60 29.11 -9.56
N ASP A 60 35.99 27.88 -9.27
CA ASP A 60 37.03 27.14 -10.00
C ASP A 60 36.48 26.39 -11.23
N LEU A 61 35.15 26.42 -11.43
CA LEU A 61 34.50 25.82 -12.59
C LEU A 61 34.71 26.66 -13.84
N THR A 62 34.81 25.99 -14.99
CA THR A 62 34.76 26.66 -16.28
C THR A 62 33.39 27.28 -16.51
N LYS A 63 33.32 28.27 -17.41
CA LYS A 63 32.08 28.97 -17.71
C LYS A 63 30.94 28.01 -18.14
N THR A 64 31.29 26.97 -18.91
CA THR A 64 30.36 25.92 -19.35
C THR A 64 29.79 25.12 -18.18
N GLU A 65 30.62 24.76 -17.20
CA GLU A 65 30.20 24.00 -16.03
C GLU A 65 29.31 24.86 -15.10
N GLN A 66 29.62 26.15 -14.94
CA GLN A 66 28.76 27.07 -14.20
C GLN A 66 27.37 27.22 -14.83
N ASP A 67 27.31 27.31 -16.16
CA ASP A 67 26.03 27.39 -16.88
C ASP A 67 25.24 26.06 -16.76
N GLN A 68 25.94 24.92 -16.70
CA GLN A 68 25.33 23.61 -16.46
C GLN A 68 24.76 23.49 -15.03
N VAL A 69 25.49 23.96 -14.01
CA VAL A 69 25.01 24.01 -12.62
C VAL A 69 23.78 24.92 -12.51
N ALA A 70 23.81 26.11 -13.14
CA ALA A 70 22.67 27.03 -13.15
C ALA A 70 21.43 26.42 -13.84
N ALA A 71 21.63 25.63 -14.91
CA ALA A 71 20.54 24.91 -15.56
C ALA A 71 19.96 23.82 -14.64
N TRP A 72 20.80 23.12 -13.87
CA TRP A 72 20.34 22.16 -12.87
C TRP A 72 19.59 22.84 -11.72
N ASP A 73 20.07 23.98 -11.22
CA ASP A 73 19.38 24.76 -10.19
C ASP A 73 18.01 25.24 -10.67
N GLN A 74 17.90 25.66 -11.94
CA GLN A 74 16.63 26.05 -12.54
C GLN A 74 15.68 24.85 -12.68
N ALA A 75 16.18 23.69 -13.11
CA ALA A 75 15.40 22.46 -13.21
C ALA A 75 14.93 21.97 -11.82
N ILE A 76 15.81 22.03 -10.81
CA ILE A 76 15.48 21.77 -9.41
C ILE A 76 14.41 22.76 -8.94
N GLY A 77 14.54 24.05 -9.27
CA GLY A 77 13.54 25.07 -9.00
C GLY A 77 12.17 24.74 -9.59
N TRP A 78 12.09 24.25 -10.82
CA TRP A 78 10.83 23.81 -11.43
C TRP A 78 10.25 22.55 -10.77
N LEU A 79 11.10 21.59 -10.39
CA LEU A 79 10.68 20.35 -9.73
C LEU A 79 10.22 20.59 -8.28
N THR A 80 10.89 21.51 -7.58
CA THR A 80 10.65 21.86 -6.17
C THR A 80 9.65 22.98 -5.99
N ALA A 81 9.31 23.73 -7.04
CA ALA A 81 8.17 24.63 -7.05
C ALA A 81 6.92 23.82 -6.69
N ALA A 82 6.52 23.92 -5.42
CA ALA A 82 5.25 23.40 -4.97
C ALA A 82 4.17 24.15 -5.74
N PRO A 83 3.21 23.46 -6.37
CA PRO A 83 2.09 24.16 -6.95
C PRO A 83 1.30 24.78 -5.79
N GLU A 84 1.45 26.09 -5.60
CA GLU A 84 0.67 26.84 -4.61
C GLU A 84 -0.82 26.62 -4.91
N ASN A 85 -1.55 26.11 -3.92
CA ASN A 85 -3.01 25.97 -3.92
C ASN A 85 -3.64 25.13 -5.04
N THR A 86 -3.06 23.97 -5.39
CA THR A 86 -3.80 23.01 -6.22
C THR A 86 -4.77 22.19 -5.37
N SER A 87 -6.07 22.49 -5.46
CA SER A 87 -7.12 21.66 -4.87
C SER A 87 -7.22 20.32 -5.62
N VAL A 88 -7.13 19.21 -4.89
CA VAL A 88 -7.27 17.86 -5.45
C VAL A 88 -8.67 17.33 -5.13
N THR A 89 -9.32 16.74 -6.13
CA THR A 89 -10.60 16.04 -5.91
C THR A 89 -10.30 14.60 -5.51
N LEU A 90 -10.91 14.13 -4.42
CA LEU A 90 -10.80 12.73 -4.04
C LEU A 90 -11.52 11.83 -5.06
N PRO A 91 -10.97 10.64 -5.36
CA PRO A 91 -11.68 9.65 -6.16
C PRO A 91 -13.02 9.26 -5.50
N ASN A 92 -14.04 9.04 -6.34
CA ASN A 92 -15.34 8.55 -5.88
C ASN A 92 -15.30 7.10 -5.40
N LEU A 93 -14.20 6.36 -5.63
CA LEU A 93 -13.97 5.02 -5.11
C LEU A 93 -12.71 5.03 -4.24
N LEU A 94 -12.87 4.74 -2.96
CA LEU A 94 -11.76 4.63 -2.01
C LEU A 94 -11.75 3.21 -1.43
N THR A 95 -10.57 2.60 -1.33
CA THR A 95 -10.43 1.40 -0.51
C THR A 95 -10.50 1.80 0.97
N ALA A 96 -10.92 0.89 1.85
CA ALA A 96 -10.91 1.12 3.30
C ALA A 96 -9.54 1.62 3.79
N THR A 97 -8.44 1.04 3.29
CA THR A 97 -7.07 1.50 3.60
C THR A 97 -6.78 2.91 3.08
N ASN A 98 -7.22 3.26 1.87
CA ASN A 98 -7.03 4.61 1.34
C ASN A 98 -7.88 5.65 2.09
N LEU A 99 -9.08 5.28 2.53
CA LEU A 99 -9.89 6.13 3.42
C LEU A 99 -9.13 6.45 4.71
N MET A 100 -8.48 5.47 5.32
CA MET A 100 -7.66 5.71 6.50
C MET A 100 -6.50 6.66 6.24
N LYS A 101 -5.84 6.54 5.09
CA LYS A 101 -4.81 7.50 4.68
C LYS A 101 -5.38 8.91 4.52
N VAL A 102 -6.58 9.06 3.97
CA VAL A 102 -7.27 10.36 3.84
C VAL A 102 -7.60 10.96 5.21
N ILE A 103 -7.99 10.14 6.19
CA ILE A 103 -8.30 10.59 7.55
C ILE A 103 -7.04 10.99 8.31
N ASN A 104 -5.99 10.16 8.23
CA ASN A 104 -4.77 10.32 9.02
C ASN A 104 -3.75 11.30 8.41
N SER A 105 -3.61 11.31 7.07
CA SER A 105 -2.60 12.07 6.34
C SER A 105 -3.17 12.70 5.05
N PRO A 106 -4.16 13.61 5.13
CA PRO A 106 -4.84 14.16 3.95
C PRO A 106 -3.88 14.89 2.99
N THR A 107 -2.89 15.61 3.51
CA THR A 107 -1.88 16.32 2.69
C THR A 107 -1.00 15.35 1.91
N GLU A 108 -0.59 14.23 2.52
CA GLU A 108 0.21 13.20 1.86
C GLU A 108 -0.59 12.52 0.74
N VAL A 109 -1.88 12.25 0.97
CA VAL A 109 -2.77 11.73 -0.08
C VAL A 109 -2.92 12.72 -1.23
N ALA A 110 -3.12 14.01 -0.95
CA ALA A 110 -3.21 15.03 -1.98
C ALA A 110 -1.92 15.11 -2.82
N GLN A 111 -0.76 15.07 -2.18
CA GLN A 111 0.54 15.05 -2.87
C GLN A 111 0.70 13.80 -3.74
N ASN A 112 0.36 12.62 -3.22
CA ASN A 112 0.44 11.36 -3.97
C ASN A 112 -0.53 11.32 -5.16
N LEU A 113 -1.71 11.94 -5.05
CA LEU A 113 -2.64 12.07 -6.16
C LEU A 113 -2.14 13.04 -7.25
N LEU A 114 -1.43 14.10 -6.86
CA LEU A 114 -0.84 15.07 -7.81
C LEU A 114 0.41 14.53 -8.49
N ARG A 115 1.22 13.76 -7.77
CA ARG A 115 2.52 13.25 -8.22
C ARG A 115 2.68 11.78 -7.78
N PRO A 116 2.08 10.82 -8.49
CA PRO A 116 2.17 9.41 -8.14
C PRO A 116 3.62 8.94 -8.26
N LEU A 117 4.25 8.63 -7.13
CA LEU A 117 5.60 8.07 -7.11
C LEU A 117 5.54 6.53 -7.15
N PRO A 118 6.42 5.86 -7.92
CA PRO A 118 6.56 4.41 -7.84
C PRO A 118 7.11 4.04 -6.45
N THR A 119 6.32 3.36 -5.64
CA THR A 119 6.77 2.79 -4.35
C THR A 119 7.40 1.42 -4.56
N ALA A 120 8.62 1.23 -4.06
CA ALA A 120 9.26 -0.08 -4.04
C ALA A 120 8.44 -1.07 -3.18
N PRO A 121 8.27 -2.33 -3.60
CA PRO A 121 7.58 -3.33 -2.79
C PRO A 121 8.38 -3.60 -1.50
N ALA A 122 7.81 -3.28 -0.34
CA ALA A 122 8.42 -3.56 0.95
C ALA A 122 8.39 -5.07 1.22
N ARG A 123 9.53 -5.68 1.60
CA ARG A 123 9.62 -7.12 1.91
C ARG A 123 8.57 -7.61 2.93
N VAL A 124 8.24 -6.78 3.93
CA VAL A 124 7.21 -7.10 4.95
C VAL A 124 5.80 -7.18 4.34
N ALA A 125 5.51 -6.33 3.34
CA ALA A 125 4.25 -6.41 2.60
C ALA A 125 4.17 -7.71 1.79
N THR A 126 5.31 -8.20 1.27
CA THR A 126 5.39 -9.51 0.61
C THR A 126 5.08 -10.66 1.55
N SER A 127 5.68 -10.69 2.75
CA SER A 127 5.44 -11.78 3.72
C SER A 127 4.01 -11.76 4.29
N GLY A 128 3.44 -10.59 4.55
CA GLY A 128 2.03 -10.47 4.94
C GLY A 128 1.09 -11.04 3.87
N ASN A 129 1.22 -10.57 2.63
CA ASN A 129 0.42 -11.07 1.51
C ASN A 129 0.55 -12.59 1.31
N ALA A 130 1.74 -13.14 1.50
CA ALA A 130 1.96 -14.59 1.42
C ALA A 130 1.23 -15.37 2.52
N VAL A 131 1.15 -14.83 3.75
CA VAL A 131 0.35 -15.44 4.82
C VAL A 131 -1.14 -15.41 4.48
N HIS A 132 -1.69 -14.27 4.05
CA HIS A 132 -3.10 -14.17 3.64
C HIS A 132 -3.42 -15.14 2.50
N ALA A 133 -2.58 -15.19 1.45
CA ALA A 133 -2.78 -16.12 0.33
C ALA A 133 -2.80 -17.59 0.77
N LYS A 134 -1.97 -17.96 1.76
CA LYS A 134 -1.94 -19.33 2.29
C LYS A 134 -3.19 -19.65 3.12
N ILE A 135 -3.69 -18.70 3.92
CA ILE A 135 -4.96 -18.83 4.66
C ILE A 135 -6.15 -18.91 3.69
N GLU A 136 -6.18 -18.06 2.66
CA GLU A 136 -7.20 -18.11 1.61
C GLU A 136 -7.21 -19.48 0.92
N SER A 137 -6.02 -19.98 0.55
CA SER A 137 -5.87 -21.30 -0.08
C SER A 137 -6.33 -22.41 0.85
N TYR A 138 -6.04 -22.32 2.15
CA TYR A 138 -6.51 -23.28 3.15
C TYR A 138 -8.04 -23.39 3.17
N TYR A 139 -8.76 -22.26 3.22
CA TYR A 139 -10.23 -22.28 3.22
C TYR A 139 -10.82 -22.66 1.85
N LYS A 140 -10.18 -22.29 0.73
CA LYS A 140 -10.58 -22.77 -0.60
C LYS A 140 -10.43 -24.28 -0.70
N MET A 141 -9.31 -24.85 -0.28
CA MET A 141 -9.13 -26.30 -0.26
C MET A 141 -10.13 -26.98 0.67
N ALA A 142 -10.39 -26.44 1.86
CA ALA A 142 -11.41 -26.99 2.77
C ALA A 142 -12.84 -27.02 2.17
N THR A 143 -13.14 -26.12 1.22
CA THR A 143 -14.42 -26.14 0.47
C THR A 143 -14.38 -27.00 -0.80
N LEU A 144 -13.19 -27.21 -1.36
CA LEU A 144 -12.93 -28.03 -2.55
C LEU A 144 -12.59 -29.49 -2.25
N ILE A 145 -12.55 -29.93 -0.98
CA ILE A 145 -12.52 -31.37 -0.60
C ILE A 145 -13.91 -31.99 -0.86
N ASP A 146 -14.35 -31.86 -2.11
CA ASP A 146 -15.29 -32.70 -2.86
C ASP A 146 -14.77 -32.92 -4.30
N LEU A 147 -13.57 -32.44 -4.67
CA LEU A 147 -12.90 -32.80 -5.92
C LEU A 147 -11.37 -32.68 -5.80
N ASP A 148 -10.69 -33.80 -6.00
CA ASP A 148 -9.23 -33.95 -6.01
C ASP A 148 -8.59 -32.98 -7.02
N GLU A 149 -7.86 -31.95 -6.55
CA GLU A 149 -6.75 -31.37 -7.31
C GLU A 149 -5.85 -30.49 -6.41
N LEU A 150 -4.64 -30.99 -6.17
CA LEU A 150 -3.57 -30.31 -5.44
C LEU A 150 -2.75 -29.47 -6.44
N ILE A 151 -2.77 -28.14 -6.32
CA ILE A 151 -1.92 -27.25 -7.13
C ILE A 151 -0.62 -26.91 -6.39
N ALA A 152 0.46 -26.89 -7.15
CA ALA A 152 1.86 -26.82 -6.75
C ALA A 152 2.24 -25.67 -5.80
N ASP A 153 3.13 -25.99 -4.86
CA ASP A 153 3.65 -25.11 -3.82
C ASP A 153 4.53 -23.98 -4.43
N PRO A 154 4.28 -22.69 -4.13
CA PRO A 154 5.17 -21.59 -4.51
C PRO A 154 6.54 -21.69 -3.80
N PRO A 155 7.58 -20.99 -4.28
CA PRO A 155 8.97 -21.12 -3.80
C PRO A 155 9.10 -20.91 -2.28
N LEU A 156 10.00 -21.71 -1.68
CA LEU A 156 10.28 -21.85 -0.24
C LEU A 156 9.82 -20.65 0.62
N PRO A 157 8.76 -20.82 1.45
CA PRO A 157 8.22 -19.71 2.22
C PRO A 157 9.25 -19.17 3.21
N ASP A 158 9.31 -17.84 3.30
CA ASP A 158 9.95 -17.11 4.40
C ASP A 158 9.64 -17.81 5.74
N LYS A 159 10.66 -18.03 6.59
CA LYS A 159 10.51 -18.68 7.90
C LYS A 159 9.40 -18.03 8.72
N PHE A 160 9.19 -16.73 8.57
CA PHE A 160 8.08 -16.03 9.19
C PHE A 160 6.72 -16.53 8.68
N VAL A 161 6.54 -16.68 7.37
CA VAL A 161 5.29 -17.17 6.75
C VAL A 161 4.96 -18.58 7.24
N ILE A 162 5.96 -19.47 7.35
CA ILE A 162 5.78 -20.82 7.91
C ILE A 162 5.28 -20.74 9.35
N THR A 163 5.91 -19.89 10.16
CA THR A 163 5.59 -19.76 11.60
C THR A 163 4.20 -19.17 11.79
N ALA A 164 3.86 -18.10 11.08
CA ALA A 164 2.55 -17.46 11.11
C ALA A 164 1.43 -18.39 10.65
N PHE A 165 1.65 -19.13 9.54
CA PHE A 165 0.67 -20.09 9.06
C PHE A 165 0.47 -21.27 10.02
N SER A 166 1.55 -21.80 10.61
CA SER A 166 1.44 -22.88 11.60
C SER A 166 0.67 -22.43 12.85
N ALA A 167 0.83 -21.17 13.28
CA ALA A 167 0.02 -20.61 14.35
C ALA A 167 -1.47 -20.55 13.97
N PHE A 168 -1.78 -20.14 12.73
CA PHE A 168 -3.14 -20.17 12.19
C PHE A 168 -3.72 -21.61 12.19
N GLU A 169 -3.00 -22.61 11.68
CA GLU A 169 -3.46 -24.02 11.62
C GLU A 169 -3.81 -24.58 13.01
N ASN A 170 -3.09 -24.15 14.04
CA ASN A 170 -3.32 -24.59 15.41
C ASN A 170 -4.41 -23.78 16.13
N SER A 171 -4.84 -22.65 15.57
CA SER A 171 -5.87 -21.79 16.15
C SER A 171 -7.29 -22.37 16.03
N PRO A 172 -8.27 -21.87 16.80
CA PRO A 172 -9.68 -22.22 16.62
C PRO A 172 -10.21 -21.88 15.22
N TYR A 173 -9.72 -20.79 14.62
CA TYR A 173 -10.20 -20.31 13.32
C TYR A 173 -9.99 -21.32 12.19
N ALA A 174 -8.88 -22.06 12.18
CA ALA A 174 -8.63 -23.11 11.19
C ALA A 174 -9.62 -24.28 11.31
N LYS A 175 -10.17 -24.51 12.51
CA LYS A 175 -11.12 -25.60 12.80
C LYS A 175 -12.58 -25.18 12.61
N TRP A 176 -12.85 -23.87 12.66
CA TRP A 176 -14.19 -23.34 12.47
C TRP A 176 -14.53 -23.21 11.00
N ARG A 177 -15.81 -23.39 10.68
CA ARG A 177 -16.34 -23.18 9.34
C ARG A 177 -16.79 -21.72 9.21
N PRO A 178 -16.11 -20.89 8.39
CA PRO A 178 -16.57 -19.54 8.13
C PRO A 178 -17.88 -19.57 7.33
N ILE A 179 -18.74 -18.59 7.56
CA ILE A 179 -19.95 -18.32 6.77
C ILE A 179 -19.63 -17.53 5.50
N ALA A 180 -18.51 -16.80 5.48
CA ALA A 180 -17.96 -16.16 4.29
C ALA A 180 -16.43 -16.09 4.38
N VAL A 181 -15.75 -16.20 3.24
CA VAL A 181 -14.28 -16.10 3.10
C VAL A 181 -14.00 -15.10 2.00
N GLU A 182 -12.99 -14.25 2.20
CA GLU A 182 -12.60 -13.20 1.25
C GLU A 182 -13.80 -12.34 0.82
N TRP A 183 -14.64 -11.98 1.79
CA TRP A 183 -15.89 -11.25 1.53
C TRP A 183 -15.58 -9.82 1.11
N GLY A 184 -15.70 -9.56 -0.19
CA GLY A 184 -15.62 -8.22 -0.77
C GLY A 184 -16.90 -7.43 -0.54
N PHE A 185 -16.78 -6.15 -0.21
CA PHE A 185 -17.92 -5.25 -0.01
C PHE A 185 -17.73 -3.91 -0.71
N GLN A 186 -18.85 -3.24 -0.92
CA GLN A 186 -18.94 -1.86 -1.33
C GLN A 186 -19.94 -1.14 -0.43
N LEU A 187 -19.51 -0.06 0.19
CA LEU A 187 -20.27 0.72 1.16
C LEU A 187 -20.40 2.16 0.64
N PRO A 188 -21.59 2.58 0.16
CA PRO A 188 -21.81 3.95 -0.28
C PRO A 188 -21.89 4.89 0.93
N ILE A 189 -21.09 5.95 0.93
CA ILE A 189 -21.06 7.01 1.93
C ILE A 189 -21.07 8.37 1.24
N GLY A 190 -22.22 9.05 1.26
CA GLY A 190 -22.41 10.29 0.50
C GLY A 190 -22.17 10.06 -0.99
N THR A 191 -21.20 10.77 -1.58
CA THR A 191 -20.79 10.60 -2.98
C THR A 191 -19.62 9.63 -3.17
N ILE A 192 -19.07 9.08 -2.09
CA ILE A 192 -17.91 8.19 -2.10
C ILE A 192 -18.40 6.74 -1.92
N LEU A 193 -17.87 5.84 -2.74
CA LEU A 193 -18.01 4.41 -2.56
C LEU A 193 -16.76 3.89 -1.86
N ILE A 194 -16.92 3.26 -0.71
CA ILE A 194 -15.83 2.61 0.02
C ILE A 194 -15.82 1.13 -0.36
N SER A 195 -14.70 0.62 -0.85
CA SER A 195 -14.52 -0.80 -1.10
C SER A 195 -13.56 -1.44 -0.11
N GLY A 196 -13.77 -2.71 0.18
CA GLY A 196 -12.88 -3.47 1.05
C GLY A 196 -13.11 -4.95 0.92
N ARG A 197 -12.29 -5.71 1.65
CA ARG A 197 -12.33 -7.15 1.69
C ARG A 197 -12.03 -7.61 3.10
N VAL A 198 -12.89 -8.47 3.62
CA VAL A 198 -12.75 -9.09 4.95
C VAL A 198 -12.25 -10.51 4.73
N ASP A 199 -11.18 -10.91 5.41
CA ASP A 199 -10.56 -12.22 5.15
C ASP A 199 -11.53 -13.37 5.45
N ALA A 200 -12.25 -13.31 6.59
CA ALA A 200 -13.27 -14.29 6.91
C ALA A 200 -14.36 -13.74 7.83
N VAL A 201 -15.53 -14.37 7.78
CA VAL A 201 -16.64 -14.13 8.69
C VAL A 201 -17.07 -15.46 9.28
N PHE A 202 -17.15 -15.51 10.60
CA PHE A 202 -17.61 -16.68 11.35
C PHE A 202 -18.95 -16.38 12.02
N GLU A 203 -19.71 -17.43 12.33
CA GLU A 203 -20.82 -17.35 13.26
C GLU A 203 -20.36 -17.96 14.60
N ILE A 204 -20.32 -17.15 15.66
CA ILE A 204 -19.91 -17.58 17.00
C ILE A 204 -21.08 -17.29 17.94
N ASP A 205 -21.65 -18.35 18.53
CA ASP A 205 -22.83 -18.24 19.40
C ASP A 205 -24.01 -17.48 18.76
N GLY A 206 -24.20 -17.64 17.44
CA GLY A 206 -25.23 -16.95 16.66
C GLY A 206 -24.91 -15.49 16.31
N VAL A 207 -23.71 -15.01 16.64
CA VAL A 207 -23.25 -13.64 16.34
C VAL A 207 -22.23 -13.69 15.20
N PRO A 208 -22.44 -12.92 14.11
CA PRO A 208 -21.41 -12.73 13.09
C PRO A 208 -20.16 -12.05 13.65
N VAL A 209 -19.01 -12.69 13.47
CA VAL A 209 -17.70 -12.19 13.88
C VAL A 209 -16.80 -12.12 12.65
N LEU A 210 -16.50 -10.90 12.22
CA LEU A 210 -15.58 -10.61 11.14
C LEU A 210 -14.14 -10.70 11.64
N VAL A 211 -13.29 -11.39 10.89
CA VAL A 211 -11.90 -11.64 11.23
C VAL A 211 -11.01 -11.18 10.08
N ASP A 212 -9.97 -10.42 10.45
CA ASP A 212 -8.90 -9.99 9.54
C ASP A 212 -7.56 -10.37 10.20
N TRP A 213 -6.78 -11.19 9.52
CA TRP A 213 -5.49 -11.67 10.05
C TRP A 213 -4.41 -10.61 9.83
N LYS A 214 -3.54 -10.39 10.80
CA LYS A 214 -2.43 -9.43 10.69
C LYS A 214 -1.11 -10.11 11.04
N THR A 215 -0.05 -9.77 10.32
CA THR A 215 1.31 -10.26 10.59
C THR A 215 2.24 -9.19 11.18
N GLY A 216 1.73 -7.97 11.36
CA GLY A 216 2.48 -6.81 11.86
C GLY A 216 2.24 -6.54 13.36
N ASN A 217 2.75 -5.40 13.85
CA ASN A 217 2.58 -4.99 15.24
C ASN A 217 1.14 -4.50 15.52
N GLN A 218 0.55 -4.93 16.64
CA GLN A 218 -0.74 -4.48 17.15
C GLN A 218 -0.88 -2.95 17.26
N LYS A 219 0.20 -2.23 17.54
CA LYS A 219 0.18 -0.76 17.66
C LYS A 219 -0.26 -0.04 16.38
N ASN A 220 -0.17 -0.71 15.24
CA ASN A 220 -0.58 -0.18 13.94
C ASN A 220 -1.99 -0.66 13.53
N ALA A 221 -2.72 -1.31 14.44
CA ALA A 221 -4.09 -1.77 14.19
C ALA A 221 -5.04 -0.56 14.12
N ASP A 222 -5.53 -0.28 12.93
CA ASP A 222 -6.48 0.80 12.73
C ASP A 222 -7.90 0.32 13.06
N GLN A 223 -8.42 0.72 14.24
CA GLN A 223 -9.76 0.37 14.71
C GLN A 223 -10.88 0.79 13.74
N MET A 224 -10.65 1.87 12.98
CA MET A 224 -11.61 2.36 11.99
C MET A 224 -11.83 1.34 10.87
N GLN A 225 -10.80 0.57 10.50
CA GLN A 225 -10.93 -0.48 9.49
C GLN A 225 -11.94 -1.55 9.94
N LEU A 226 -11.82 -2.04 11.19
CA LEU A 226 -12.78 -3.02 11.71
C LEU A 226 -14.19 -2.43 11.86
N ALA A 227 -14.30 -1.17 12.28
CA ALA A 227 -15.59 -0.51 12.41
C ALA A 227 -16.29 -0.34 11.04
N LEU A 228 -15.54 -0.04 9.97
CA LEU A 228 -16.07 -0.05 8.59
C LEU A 228 -16.51 -1.45 8.14
N TYR A 229 -15.75 -2.48 8.48
CA TYR A 229 -16.10 -3.87 8.16
C TYR A 229 -17.40 -4.27 8.85
N ARG A 230 -17.56 -3.93 10.14
CA ARG A 230 -18.81 -4.14 10.88
C ARG A 230 -19.97 -3.42 10.24
N LEU A 231 -19.79 -2.14 9.89
CA LEU A 231 -20.83 -1.33 9.25
C LEU A 231 -21.26 -1.94 7.91
N ALA A 232 -20.30 -2.31 7.07
CA ALA A 232 -20.57 -2.92 5.78
C ALA A 232 -21.36 -4.24 5.92
N TRP A 233 -20.97 -5.11 6.85
CA TRP A 233 -21.65 -6.39 7.07
C TRP A 233 -23.03 -6.22 7.69
N ALA A 234 -23.16 -5.35 8.70
CA ALA A 234 -24.45 -5.04 9.33
C ALA A 234 -25.45 -4.55 8.29
N MET A 235 -25.07 -3.61 7.42
CA MET A 235 -25.93 -3.14 6.34
C MET A 235 -26.25 -4.22 5.31
N HIS A 236 -25.26 -5.04 4.92
CA HIS A 236 -25.45 -6.13 3.97
C HIS A 236 -26.47 -7.16 4.47
N GLN A 237 -26.39 -7.53 5.75
CA GLN A 237 -27.27 -8.51 6.38
C GLN A 237 -28.53 -7.90 7.01
N LYS A 238 -28.70 -6.57 6.95
CA LYS A 238 -29.80 -5.83 7.59
C LYS A 238 -29.88 -6.10 9.10
N LEU A 239 -28.72 -6.12 9.74
CA LEU A 239 -28.56 -6.25 11.18
C LEU A 239 -28.24 -4.89 11.80
N GLU A 240 -28.52 -4.74 13.09
CA GLU A 240 -28.02 -3.61 13.87
C GLU A 240 -26.51 -3.78 14.12
N ILE A 241 -25.79 -2.66 14.23
CA ILE A 241 -24.31 -2.65 14.31
C ILE A 241 -23.76 -3.36 15.56
N ASP A 242 -24.55 -3.41 16.63
CA ASP A 242 -24.26 -4.09 17.90
C ASP A 242 -24.42 -5.62 17.81
N GLN A 243 -25.15 -6.11 16.80
CA GLN A 243 -25.31 -7.53 16.50
C GLN A 243 -24.13 -8.11 15.69
N VAL A 244 -23.14 -7.29 15.34
CA VAL A 244 -21.99 -7.68 14.53
C VAL A 244 -20.70 -7.33 15.26
N LYS A 245 -19.80 -8.29 15.41
CA LYS A 245 -18.45 -8.08 15.97
C LYS A 245 -17.40 -8.12 14.87
N ALA A 246 -16.28 -7.46 15.09
CA ALA A 246 -15.11 -7.61 14.25
C ALA A 246 -13.84 -7.59 15.10
N ARG A 247 -12.82 -8.31 14.66
CA ARG A 247 -11.53 -8.38 15.35
C ARG A 247 -10.37 -8.58 14.38
N PHE A 248 -9.22 -8.05 14.76
CA PHE A 248 -7.94 -8.46 14.20
C PHE A 248 -7.40 -9.66 14.96
N VAL A 249 -6.80 -10.60 14.23
CA VAL A 249 -6.07 -11.74 14.80
C VAL A 249 -4.61 -11.64 14.37
N PHE A 250 -3.72 -11.38 15.31
CA PHE A 250 -2.29 -11.18 15.03
C PHE A 250 -1.54 -12.50 15.02
N LEU A 251 -0.87 -12.81 13.92
CA LEU A 251 -0.02 -14.00 13.75
C LEU A 251 1.46 -13.61 13.87
N PRO A 252 2.30 -14.46 14.50
CA PRO A 252 1.98 -15.79 15.04
C PRO A 252 1.39 -15.78 16.47
N ASP A 253 1.33 -14.63 17.14
CA ASP A 253 1.05 -14.54 18.59
C ASP A 253 -0.39 -14.93 19.00
N LEU A 254 -1.30 -15.00 18.03
CA LEU A 254 -2.75 -15.22 18.20
C LEU A 254 -3.44 -14.20 19.12
N THR A 255 -2.85 -13.01 19.26
CA THR A 255 -3.47 -11.90 19.99
C THR A 255 -4.68 -11.38 19.22
N GLU A 256 -5.79 -11.19 19.92
CA GLU A 256 -7.03 -10.65 19.34
C GLU A 256 -7.24 -9.20 19.75
N VAL A 257 -7.67 -8.38 18.79
CA VAL A 257 -8.08 -7.00 19.04
C VAL A 257 -9.47 -6.80 18.47
N GLU A 258 -10.45 -6.67 19.34
CA GLU A 258 -11.82 -6.39 18.93
C GLU A 258 -12.02 -4.92 18.57
N ALA A 259 -12.96 -4.66 17.67
CA ALA A 259 -13.44 -3.32 17.36
C ALA A 259 -14.11 -2.71 18.59
N ASP A 260 -13.61 -1.57 19.05
CA ASP A 260 -14.12 -0.86 20.22
C ASP A 260 -15.23 0.15 19.87
N GLN A 261 -15.38 0.48 18.58
CA GLN A 261 -16.30 1.51 18.10
C GLN A 261 -17.35 0.98 17.13
N ALA A 262 -18.56 1.52 17.25
CA ALA A 262 -19.60 1.42 16.24
C ALA A 262 -19.62 2.72 15.44
N LEU A 263 -19.64 2.62 14.11
CA LEU A 263 -19.70 3.76 13.22
C LEU A 263 -20.99 3.73 12.41
N THR A 264 -21.51 4.92 12.14
CA THR A 264 -22.56 5.19 11.16
C THR A 264 -21.95 5.73 9.87
N THR A 265 -22.69 5.66 8.78
CA THR A 265 -22.28 6.25 7.49
C THR A 265 -22.04 7.75 7.61
N GLU A 266 -22.84 8.44 8.41
CA GLU A 266 -22.76 9.88 8.67
C GLU A 266 -21.47 10.22 9.42
N GLN A 267 -21.11 9.45 10.45
CA GLN A 267 -19.86 9.66 11.19
C GLN A 267 -18.63 9.47 10.32
N VAL A 268 -18.63 8.49 9.42
CA VAL A 268 -17.53 8.30 8.48
C VAL A 268 -17.44 9.48 7.51
N LEU A 269 -18.57 9.95 6.98
CA LEU A 269 -18.60 11.13 6.11
C LEU A 269 -18.07 12.37 6.83
N ASP A 270 -18.50 12.60 8.07
CA ASP A 270 -18.05 13.73 8.88
C ASP A 270 -16.54 13.69 9.15
N LEU A 271 -15.98 12.50 9.43
CA LEU A 271 -14.54 12.32 9.63
C LEU A 271 -13.75 12.69 8.37
N VAL A 272 -14.21 12.24 7.19
CA VAL A 272 -13.59 12.57 5.90
C VAL A 272 -13.68 14.07 5.62
N MET A 273 -14.86 14.67 5.81
CA MET A 273 -15.05 16.10 5.57
C MET A 273 -14.23 16.95 6.53
N LYS A 274 -14.09 16.53 7.79
CA LYS A 274 -13.26 17.20 8.79
C LYS A 274 -11.77 17.09 8.45
N SER A 275 -11.28 15.94 7.98
CA SER A 275 -9.86 15.78 7.63
C SER A 275 -9.49 16.63 6.41
N ILE A 276 -10.37 16.69 5.40
CA ILE A 276 -10.15 17.51 4.19
C ILE A 276 -10.20 19.01 4.50
N ASN A 277 -11.14 19.45 5.34
CA ASN A 277 -11.31 20.88 5.65
C ASN A 277 -10.34 21.38 6.72
N GLY A 278 -9.94 20.54 7.68
CA GLY A 278 -9.02 20.89 8.75
C GLY A 278 -7.57 21.10 8.29
N GLY A 279 -7.21 20.61 7.10
CA GLY A 279 -5.91 20.88 6.47
C GLY A 279 -5.77 22.26 5.81
N ARG A 280 -6.81 23.14 5.88
CA ARG A 280 -6.80 24.49 5.28
C ARG A 280 -6.34 25.61 6.22
N ASP A 281 -6.02 25.32 7.48
CA ASP A 281 -5.69 26.32 8.51
C ASP A 281 -4.16 26.46 8.78
N HIS A 282 -3.31 26.31 7.76
CA HIS A 282 -1.86 26.60 7.86
C HIS A 282 -1.33 27.34 6.63
#